data_AF-A0A4P6GJ95-F1
#
_entry.id   AF-A0A4P6GJ95-F1
#
_cell.length_a   1.000
_cell.length_b   1.000
_cell.length_c   1.000
_cell.angle_alpha   90.00
_cell.angle_beta   90.00
_cell.angle_gamma   90.00
#
_symmetry.space_group_name_H-M   'P 1'
#
loop_
_entity.id
_entity.type
_entity.pdbx_description
1 polymer ?
#
loop_
_entity_poly.entity_id
_entity_poly.type
_entity_poly.pdbx_seq_one_letter_code
_entity_poly.pdbx_strand_id
1 'polypeptide(L)'
;MELSIDITNAFGAIDYDNAGGLISYVNVPPIENFHELFRFEISNFVLNLIDDEVITSFKEQVPSNFQRIMTDDGLLIVKQATILFEKIKSYEKSIAPINQKNKDLLHEVWGDDLRDGDRIYDIGGRLISNPELLINLAIVSPKKITLLFSLSECTFVENYEEFREKLSEFNTRINFKLPPPKRLFDIDFSNSYTASNWDAGYRIYKEKTQS
;
A
#
# COMPACT_ATOMS: atom_id res chain seq x y z
N MET A 1 13.98 -7.41 12.31
CA MET A 1 13.17 -7.41 13.55
C MET A 1 11.83 -6.89 13.12
N GLU A 2 10.79 -7.70 13.24
CA GLU A 2 9.44 -7.29 12.87
C GLU A 2 8.83 -6.41 13.96
N LEU A 3 8.12 -5.38 13.51
CA LEU A 3 7.38 -4.43 14.31
C LEU A 3 5.90 -4.58 13.96
N SER A 4 5.06 -4.48 14.98
CA SER A 4 3.61 -4.55 14.88
C SER A 4 3.02 -3.36 15.61
N ILE A 5 2.59 -2.35 14.85
CA ILE A 5 2.10 -1.09 15.40
C ILE A 5 0.59 -1.04 15.25
N ASP A 6 -0.11 -0.85 16.36
CA ASP A 6 -1.54 -0.59 16.36
C ASP A 6 -1.80 0.85 15.92
N ILE A 7 -2.56 1.03 14.84
CA ILE A 7 -2.91 2.36 14.31
C ILE A 7 -4.43 2.63 14.38
N THR A 8 -5.15 1.86 15.20
CA THR A 8 -6.61 1.93 15.32
C THR A 8 -7.14 3.29 15.83
N ASN A 9 -6.34 4.06 16.56
CA ASN A 9 -6.72 5.43 16.94
C ASN A 9 -5.77 6.50 16.38
N ALA A 10 -4.76 6.09 15.59
CA ALA A 10 -3.72 6.97 15.11
C ALA A 10 -4.00 7.45 13.69
N PHE A 11 -4.92 8.40 13.59
CA PHE A 11 -5.32 9.01 12.32
C PHE A 11 -4.15 9.78 11.73
N GLY A 12 -3.79 9.47 10.48
CA GLY A 12 -2.63 10.07 9.83
C GLY A 12 -1.29 9.50 10.25
N ALA A 13 -1.25 8.35 10.94
CA ALA A 13 0.01 7.63 11.21
C ALA A 13 0.79 7.33 9.91
N ILE A 14 0.09 7.14 8.79
CA ILE A 14 0.68 6.93 7.48
C ILE A 14 0.60 8.23 6.70
N ASP A 15 1.72 8.95 6.60
CA ASP A 15 1.83 10.10 5.72
C ASP A 15 2.36 9.65 4.35
N TYR A 16 1.42 9.50 3.43
CA TYR A 16 1.64 9.08 2.05
C TYR A 16 1.50 10.23 1.04
N ASP A 17 0.97 11.40 1.45
CA ASP A 17 0.63 12.49 0.53
C ASP A 17 1.82 13.40 0.24
N ASN A 18 2.88 12.78 -0.25
CA ASN A 18 4.10 13.46 -0.66
C ASN A 18 4.69 14.35 0.45
N ALA A 19 4.87 13.83 1.67
CA ALA A 19 5.66 14.45 2.73
C ALA A 19 6.97 15.01 2.14
N GLY A 20 7.01 16.31 1.83
CA GLY A 20 8.10 16.96 1.11
C GLY A 20 8.50 16.37 -0.26
N GLY A 21 7.61 15.67 -0.97
CA GLY A 21 7.87 15.07 -2.30
C GLY A 21 8.21 13.57 -2.28
N LEU A 22 8.04 12.87 -1.15
CA LEU A 22 8.20 11.42 -1.08
C LEU A 22 7.14 10.71 -1.93
N ILE A 23 7.55 9.80 -2.81
CA ILE A 23 6.61 9.06 -3.64
C ILE A 23 6.27 7.75 -2.94
N SER A 24 5.04 7.67 -2.42
CA SER A 24 4.47 6.44 -1.86
C SER A 24 3.87 5.55 -2.92
N TYR A 25 3.88 4.24 -2.67
CA TYR A 25 3.33 3.24 -3.57
C TYR A 25 2.45 2.25 -2.82
N VAL A 26 1.36 1.85 -3.45
CA VAL A 26 0.35 0.97 -2.87
C VAL A 26 0.19 -0.26 -3.77
N ASN A 27 0.24 -1.43 -3.13
CA ASN A 27 -0.02 -2.73 -3.75
C ASN A 27 -1.36 -3.26 -3.27
N VAL A 28 -2.44 -2.81 -3.91
CA VAL A 28 -3.80 -3.29 -3.64
C VAL A 28 -4.30 -4.09 -4.84
N PRO A 29 -4.82 -5.31 -4.62
CA PRO A 29 -5.51 -6.07 -5.66
C PRO A 29 -6.70 -5.26 -6.19
N PRO A 30 -6.78 -4.98 -7.50
CA PRO A 30 -7.80 -4.07 -8.03
C PRO A 30 -9.24 -4.62 -7.96
N ILE A 31 -9.44 -5.92 -7.73
CA ILE A 31 -10.70 -6.62 -8.05
C ILE A 31 -11.19 -7.61 -6.98
N GLU A 32 -10.57 -7.68 -5.79
CA GLU A 32 -11.11 -8.49 -4.70
C GLU A 32 -12.08 -7.65 -3.85
N ASN A 33 -13.30 -8.16 -3.62
CA ASN A 33 -14.19 -7.56 -2.64
C ASN A 33 -13.50 -7.62 -1.27
N PHE A 34 -13.30 -6.48 -0.61
CA PHE A 34 -12.65 -6.40 0.69
C PHE A 34 -13.57 -6.85 1.85
N HIS A 35 -14.28 -7.96 1.66
CA HIS A 35 -15.04 -8.61 2.72
C HIS A 35 -14.05 -9.25 3.71
N GLU A 36 -14.28 -9.06 5.01
CA GLU A 36 -13.45 -9.63 6.09
C GLU A 36 -12.09 -8.95 6.31
N LEU A 37 -11.04 -9.75 6.53
CA LEU A 37 -9.67 -9.33 6.81
C LEU A 37 -9.04 -8.82 5.50
N PHE A 38 -8.78 -7.52 5.45
CA PHE A 38 -8.16 -6.89 4.30
C PHE A 38 -6.71 -6.55 4.60
N ARG A 39 -5.83 -6.86 3.67
CA ARG A 39 -4.42 -6.53 3.77
C ARG A 39 -3.89 -6.01 2.46
N PHE A 40 -2.97 -5.07 2.54
CA PHE A 40 -2.24 -4.58 1.39
C PHE A 40 -0.89 -4.03 1.80
N GLU A 41 0.00 -3.91 0.82
CA GLU A 41 1.34 -3.36 1.06
C GLU A 41 1.38 -1.89 0.67
N ILE A 42 2.09 -1.11 1.48
CA ILE A 42 2.45 0.27 1.19
C ILE A 42 3.96 0.44 1.32
N SER A 43 4.53 1.28 0.47
CA SER A 43 5.96 1.56 0.43
C SER A 43 6.23 3.05 0.39
N ASN A 44 7.38 3.45 0.93
CA ASN A 44 7.87 4.82 0.97
C ASN A 44 6.85 5.80 1.54
N PHE A 45 6.56 5.67 2.83
CA PHE A 45 5.74 6.64 3.56
C PHE A 45 6.47 7.07 4.84
N VAL A 46 6.09 8.20 5.39
CA VAL A 46 6.56 8.62 6.72
C VAL A 46 5.59 8.04 7.75
N LEU A 47 6.12 7.30 8.72
CA LEU A 47 5.36 6.95 9.91
C LEU A 47 5.31 8.17 10.81
N ASN A 48 4.17 8.83 10.88
CA ASN A 48 3.95 9.96 11.76
C ASN A 48 3.94 9.49 13.21
N LEU A 49 5.01 9.86 13.92
CA LEU A 49 5.19 9.62 15.35
C LEU A 49 4.58 10.78 16.14
N ILE A 50 3.34 11.15 15.81
CA ILE A 50 2.62 12.27 16.44
C ILE A 50 1.66 11.74 17.53
N ASP A 51 1.12 10.54 17.32
CA ASP A 51 0.21 9.91 18.28
C ASP A 51 1.00 9.15 19.36
N ASP A 52 0.73 9.47 20.63
CA ASP A 52 1.35 8.82 21.79
C ASP A 52 1.20 7.28 21.75
N GLU A 53 0.09 6.76 21.23
CA GLU A 53 -0.13 5.32 21.09
C GLU A 53 0.87 4.70 20.09
N VAL A 54 1.13 5.37 18.97
CA VAL A 54 2.11 4.94 17.95
C VAL A 54 3.53 5.06 18.49
N ILE A 55 3.86 6.19 19.13
CA ILE A 55 5.19 6.43 19.71
C ILE A 55 5.50 5.37 20.77
N THR A 56 4.55 5.10 21.67
CA THR A 56 4.70 4.12 22.75
C THR A 56 4.86 2.73 22.18
N SER A 57 3.94 2.30 21.30
CA SER A 57 4.00 0.99 20.64
C SER A 57 5.32 0.78 19.89
N PHE A 58 5.84 1.82 19.24
CA PHE A 58 7.10 1.75 18.52
C PHE A 58 8.29 1.65 19.48
N LYS A 59 8.40 2.56 20.46
CA LYS A 59 9.51 2.62 21.42
C LYS A 59 9.63 1.34 22.25
N GLU A 60 8.51 0.73 22.63
CA GLU A 60 8.52 -0.54 23.40
C GLU A 60 9.10 -1.72 22.61
N GLN A 61 9.02 -1.67 21.28
CA GLN A 61 9.52 -2.74 20.42
C GLN A 61 10.98 -2.49 20.02
N VAL A 62 11.35 -1.26 19.67
CA VAL A 62 12.69 -1.01 19.12
C VAL A 62 13.82 -1.08 20.17
N PRO A 63 15.03 -1.53 19.76
CA PRO A 63 16.22 -1.50 20.60
C PRO A 63 16.53 -0.10 21.16
N SER A 64 17.07 -0.04 22.38
CA SER A 64 17.36 1.24 23.06
C SER A 64 18.34 2.15 22.30
N ASN A 65 19.24 1.58 21.50
CA ASN A 65 20.11 2.37 20.62
C ASN A 65 19.33 3.06 19.48
N PHE A 66 18.23 2.48 19.01
CA PHE A 66 17.35 3.12 18.03
C PHE A 66 16.52 4.23 18.68
N GLN A 67 16.03 4.03 19.90
CA GLN A 67 15.29 5.06 20.63
C GLN A 67 16.13 6.33 20.85
N ARG A 68 17.44 6.19 21.04
CA ARG A 68 18.36 7.31 21.29
C ARG A 68 18.60 8.20 20.08
N ILE A 69 18.40 7.71 18.87
CA ILE A 69 18.57 8.51 17.65
C ILE A 69 17.29 9.25 17.28
N MET A 70 16.15 8.93 17.90
CA MET A 70 14.89 9.60 17.62
C MET A 70 14.88 11.01 18.21
N THR A 71 14.59 11.99 17.38
CA THR A 71 14.43 13.41 17.71
C THR A 71 12.99 13.85 17.44
N ASP A 72 12.56 14.96 18.06
CA ASP A 72 11.20 15.48 17.89
C ASP A 72 10.94 15.96 16.44
N ASP A 73 11.98 16.41 15.74
CA ASP A 73 11.92 16.84 14.33
C ASP A 73 12.18 15.70 13.33
N GLY A 74 12.40 14.49 13.84
CA GLY A 74 12.83 13.34 13.06
C GLY A 74 11.71 12.68 12.26
N LEU A 75 12.06 12.17 11.09
CA LEU A 75 11.17 11.46 10.19
C LEU A 75 11.55 9.98 10.14
N LEU A 76 10.60 9.10 10.45
CA LEU A 76 10.78 7.67 10.25
C LEU A 76 10.19 7.25 8.91
N ILE A 77 11.06 7.03 7.93
CA ILE A 77 10.64 6.55 6.61
C ILE A 77 10.54 5.04 6.65
N VAL A 78 9.39 4.52 6.24
CA VAL A 78 9.13 3.08 6.11
C VAL A 78 9.13 2.72 4.63
N LYS A 79 10.11 1.92 4.21
CA LYS A 79 10.31 1.49 2.82
C LYS A 79 9.25 0.48 2.37
N GLN A 80 8.82 -0.38 3.28
CA GLN A 80 7.77 -1.36 3.02
C GLN A 80 7.07 -1.73 4.33
N ALA A 81 5.73 -1.75 4.28
CA ALA A 81 4.88 -2.24 5.34
C ALA A 81 3.67 -2.97 4.76
N THR A 82 3.10 -3.87 5.55
CA THR A 82 1.76 -4.41 5.34
C THR A 82 0.79 -3.73 6.29
N ILE A 83 -0.32 -3.23 5.75
CA ILE A 83 -1.44 -2.74 6.55
C ILE A 83 -2.47 -3.87 6.63
N LEU A 84 -2.89 -4.19 7.84
CA LEU A 84 -3.87 -5.22 8.14
C LEU A 84 -5.09 -4.58 8.79
N PHE A 85 -6.23 -4.69 8.12
CA PHE A 85 -7.55 -4.38 8.65
C PHE A 85 -8.20 -5.69 9.09
N GLU A 86 -8.51 -5.83 10.38
CA GLU A 86 -9.21 -7.02 10.87
C GLU A 86 -10.63 -7.16 10.31
N LYS A 87 -11.27 -6.02 10.00
CA LYS A 87 -12.59 -5.98 9.37
C LYS A 87 -12.81 -4.64 8.68
N ILE A 88 -13.35 -4.66 7.48
CA ILE A 88 -13.87 -3.45 6.82
C ILE A 88 -15.39 -3.38 6.95
N LYS A 89 -15.90 -2.20 7.29
CA LYS A 89 -17.32 -1.86 7.28
C LYS A 89 -17.74 -1.33 5.90
N SER A 90 -16.96 -0.39 5.36
CA SER A 90 -17.16 0.20 4.04
C SER A 90 -15.86 0.78 3.51
N TYR A 91 -15.78 0.98 2.19
CA TYR A 91 -14.68 1.69 1.57
C TYR A 91 -15.13 2.44 0.31
N GLU A 92 -14.33 3.43 -0.04
CA GLU A 92 -14.32 4.09 -1.34
C GLU A 92 -12.91 3.99 -1.92
N LYS A 93 -12.83 3.62 -3.20
CA LYS A 93 -11.58 3.43 -3.94
C LYS A 93 -11.66 4.19 -5.25
N SER A 94 -10.68 5.04 -5.51
CA SER A 94 -10.51 5.71 -6.80
C SER A 94 -9.15 5.42 -7.40
N ILE A 95 -9.11 5.27 -8.72
CA ILE A 95 -7.88 5.17 -9.51
C ILE A 95 -7.94 6.23 -10.60
N ALA A 96 -6.93 7.10 -10.64
CA ALA A 96 -6.86 8.18 -11.62
C ALA A 96 -5.45 8.30 -12.23
N PRO A 97 -5.30 8.78 -13.47
CA PRO A 97 -3.98 9.10 -14.02
C PRO A 97 -3.36 10.27 -13.25
N ILE A 98 -2.05 10.23 -12.99
CA ILE A 98 -1.34 11.29 -12.27
C ILE A 98 -1.51 12.69 -12.92
N ASN A 99 -1.63 12.71 -14.25
CA ASN A 99 -1.80 13.93 -15.05
C ASN A 99 -3.26 14.37 -15.21
N GLN A 100 -4.22 13.58 -14.73
CA GLN A 100 -5.66 13.83 -14.87
C GLN A 100 -6.40 13.45 -13.59
N LYS A 101 -5.99 14.02 -12.45
CA LYS A 101 -6.52 13.68 -11.11
C LYS A 101 -8.04 13.79 -10.98
N ASN A 102 -8.71 14.56 -11.83
CA ASN A 102 -10.17 14.76 -11.80
C ASN A 102 -10.95 13.75 -12.67
N LYS A 103 -10.27 12.78 -13.28
CA LYS A 103 -10.89 11.80 -14.16
C LYS A 103 -10.52 10.39 -13.69
N ASP A 104 -11.39 9.84 -12.86
CA ASP A 104 -11.26 8.48 -12.39
C ASP A 104 -11.37 7.51 -13.58
N LEU A 105 -10.38 6.63 -13.70
CA LEU A 105 -10.46 5.44 -14.54
C LEU A 105 -11.33 4.37 -13.89
N LEU A 106 -11.32 4.34 -12.56
CA LEU A 106 -12.13 3.47 -11.73
C LEU A 106 -12.56 4.24 -10.49
N HIS A 107 -13.85 4.15 -10.18
CA HIS A 107 -14.43 4.58 -8.92
C HIS A 107 -15.31 3.45 -8.41
N GLU A 108 -15.09 3.04 -7.17
CA GLU A 108 -15.76 1.91 -6.56
C GLU A 108 -16.11 2.23 -5.11
N VAL A 109 -17.36 1.94 -4.75
CA VAL A 109 -17.89 2.11 -3.39
C VAL A 109 -18.49 0.78 -2.94
N TRP A 110 -18.22 0.42 -1.68
CA TRP A 110 -18.76 -0.79 -1.10
C TRP A 110 -19.02 -0.63 0.40
N GLY A 111 -20.02 -1.35 0.91
CA GLY A 111 -20.30 -1.52 2.34
C GLY A 111 -21.50 -0.73 2.84
N ASP A 112 -21.58 -0.59 4.16
CA ASP A 112 -22.68 0.10 4.84
C ASP A 112 -22.55 1.64 4.78
N ASP A 113 -23.67 2.34 4.94
CA ASP A 113 -23.70 3.79 5.09
C ASP A 113 -22.85 4.27 6.29
N LEU A 114 -22.26 5.46 6.11
CA LEU A 114 -21.54 6.16 7.17
C LEU A 114 -22.49 6.56 8.31
N ARG A 115 -21.98 6.47 9.54
CA ARG A 115 -22.68 6.84 10.78
C ARG A 115 -21.76 7.73 11.62
N ASP A 116 -22.38 8.52 12.50
CA ASP A 116 -21.63 9.33 13.46
C ASP A 116 -20.64 8.48 14.26
N GLY A 117 -19.40 8.97 14.34
CA GLY A 117 -18.30 8.28 15.02
C GLY A 117 -17.59 7.22 14.17
N ASP A 118 -18.00 6.98 12.92
CA ASP A 118 -17.18 6.21 11.99
C ASP A 118 -15.84 6.89 11.75
N ARG A 119 -14.83 6.04 11.60
CA ARG A 119 -13.43 6.42 11.43
C ARG A 119 -12.99 6.06 10.02
N ILE A 120 -12.53 7.05 9.28
CA ILE A 120 -12.11 6.91 7.89
C ILE A 120 -10.59 6.97 7.85
N TYR A 121 -9.98 5.95 7.23
CA TYR A 121 -8.55 5.87 7.00
C TYR A 121 -8.29 6.18 5.55
N ASP A 122 -7.76 7.38 5.31
CA ASP A 122 -7.29 7.80 4.00
C ASP A 122 -5.89 7.23 3.77
N ILE A 123 -5.73 6.47 2.70
CA ILE A 123 -4.47 5.86 2.28
C ILE A 123 -4.36 5.96 0.77
N GLY A 124 -3.20 6.33 0.26
CA GLY A 124 -3.02 6.44 -1.17
C GLY A 124 -1.56 6.42 -1.60
N GLY A 125 -1.37 6.72 -2.87
CA GLY A 125 -0.05 6.72 -3.50
C GLY A 125 -0.15 6.30 -4.95
N ARG A 126 0.98 5.97 -5.55
CA ARG A 126 1.03 5.40 -6.89
C ARG A 126 0.74 3.91 -6.85
N LEU A 127 0.06 3.38 -7.86
CA LEU A 127 -0.06 1.93 -7.99
C LEU A 127 1.32 1.33 -8.26
N ILE A 128 1.69 0.33 -7.45
CA ILE A 128 2.91 -0.45 -7.63
C ILE A 128 3.03 -1.04 -9.04
N SER A 129 1.89 -1.45 -9.61
CA SER A 129 1.78 -2.12 -10.89
C SER A 129 1.80 -1.18 -12.09
N ASN A 130 1.44 0.09 -11.85
CA ASN A 130 1.46 1.15 -12.85
C ASN A 130 1.65 2.51 -12.16
N PRO A 131 2.91 2.96 -11.99
CA PRO A 131 3.21 4.20 -11.28
C PRO A 131 2.65 5.49 -11.90
N GLU A 132 2.11 5.44 -13.12
CA GLU A 132 1.40 6.57 -13.74
C GLU A 132 -0.04 6.73 -13.23
N LEU A 133 -0.51 5.76 -12.44
CA LEU A 133 -1.82 5.77 -11.81
C LEU A 133 -1.68 6.05 -10.30
N LEU A 134 -2.53 6.92 -9.82
CA LEU A 134 -2.77 7.16 -8.40
C LEU A 134 -3.90 6.25 -7.93
N ILE A 135 -3.78 5.73 -6.72
CA ILE A 135 -4.87 5.10 -5.99
C ILE A 135 -5.13 5.89 -4.72
N ASN A 136 -6.40 6.14 -4.43
CA ASN A 136 -6.86 6.64 -3.14
C ASN A 136 -7.86 5.67 -2.55
N LEU A 137 -7.74 5.43 -1.26
CA LEU A 137 -8.56 4.53 -0.48
C LEU A 137 -9.05 5.31 0.73
N ALA A 138 -10.37 5.38 0.89
CA ALA A 138 -11.00 5.80 2.13
C ALA A 138 -11.65 4.55 2.73
N ILE A 139 -11.10 4.03 3.83
CA ILE A 139 -11.52 2.76 4.42
C ILE A 139 -12.12 3.00 5.80
N VAL A 140 -13.30 2.45 6.05
CA VAL A 140 -13.94 2.46 7.38
C VAL A 140 -13.78 1.09 8.03
N SER A 141 -13.14 1.08 9.20
CA SER A 141 -12.92 -0.15 9.98
C SER A 141 -13.49 -0.02 11.39
N PRO A 142 -14.37 -0.94 11.82
CA PRO A 142 -14.85 -1.02 13.19
C PRO A 142 -13.93 -1.86 14.09
N LYS A 143 -12.82 -2.38 13.55
CA LYS A 143 -11.90 -3.30 14.23
C LYS A 143 -10.45 -2.81 14.11
N LYS A 144 -9.54 -3.54 14.75
CA LYS A 144 -8.15 -3.17 14.85
C LYS A 144 -7.51 -3.05 13.47
N ILE A 145 -6.62 -2.07 13.36
CA ILE A 145 -5.76 -1.86 12.19
C ILE A 145 -4.32 -1.96 12.67
N THR A 146 -3.54 -2.81 12.00
CA THR A 146 -2.16 -3.08 12.37
C THR A 146 -1.24 -2.77 11.20
N LEU A 147 -0.15 -2.06 11.47
CA LEU A 147 0.94 -1.81 10.55
C LEU A 147 2.10 -2.76 10.89
N LEU A 148 2.48 -3.60 9.93
CA LEU A 148 3.51 -4.61 10.07
C LEU A 148 4.71 -4.28 9.17
N PHE A 149 5.90 -4.16 9.73
CA PHE A 149 7.14 -3.90 8.98
C PHE A 149 8.39 -4.31 9.75
N SER A 150 9.51 -4.50 9.05
CA SER A 150 10.79 -4.74 9.71
C SER A 150 11.50 -3.42 10.00
N LEU A 151 12.19 -3.34 11.14
CA LEU A 151 13.10 -2.22 11.44
C LEU A 151 14.21 -2.06 10.38
N SER A 152 14.57 -3.12 9.65
CA SER A 152 15.51 -3.04 8.51
C SER A 152 14.95 -2.28 7.31
N GLU A 153 13.63 -2.21 7.20
CA GLU A 153 12.91 -1.44 6.18
C GLU A 153 12.65 0.00 6.62
N CYS A 154 13.19 0.41 7.77
CA CYS A 154 13.09 1.78 8.24
C CYS A 154 14.36 2.57 7.93
N THR A 155 14.20 3.88 7.76
CA THR A 155 15.31 4.84 7.77
C THR A 155 14.86 6.04 8.57
N PHE A 156 15.55 6.29 9.67
CA PHE A 156 15.36 7.50 10.45
C PHE A 156 16.17 8.63 9.80
N VAL A 157 15.54 9.79 9.69
CA VAL A 157 16.15 11.02 9.18
C VAL A 157 15.95 12.08 10.25
N GLU A 158 17.03 12.76 10.64
CA GLU A 158 17.05 13.59 11.85
C GLU A 158 16.17 14.85 11.72
N ASN A 159 16.04 15.37 10.50
CA ASN A 159 15.27 16.57 10.21
C ASN A 159 14.88 16.66 8.72
N TYR A 160 14.06 17.68 8.41
CA TYR A 160 13.57 17.91 7.05
C TYR A 160 14.67 18.30 6.03
N GLU A 161 15.77 18.91 6.46
CA GLU A 161 16.86 19.28 5.53
C GLU A 161 17.57 18.05 5.02
N GLU A 162 17.97 17.15 5.93
CA GLU A 162 18.55 15.85 5.59
C GLU A 162 17.60 15.02 4.72
N PHE A 163 16.30 15.09 5.02
CA PHE A 163 15.26 14.42 4.23
C PHE A 163 15.25 14.91 2.78
N ARG A 164 15.29 16.23 2.56
CA ARG A 164 15.32 16.80 1.20
C ARG A 164 16.58 16.40 0.43
N GLU A 165 17.73 16.35 1.08
CA GLU A 165 18.98 15.91 0.45
C GLU A 165 18.90 14.44 -0.02
N LYS A 166 18.26 13.60 0.79
CA LYS A 166 18.08 12.16 0.51
C LYS A 166 16.83 11.83 -0.30
N LEU A 167 15.97 12.80 -0.59
CA LEU A 167 14.68 12.56 -1.26
C LEU A 167 14.82 11.83 -2.59
N SER A 168 15.83 12.24 -3.37
CA SER A 168 16.15 11.55 -4.63
C SER A 168 16.44 10.08 -4.41
N GLU A 169 17.25 9.72 -3.41
CA GLU A 169 17.56 8.33 -3.06
C GLU A 169 16.30 7.55 -2.68
N PHE A 170 15.45 8.12 -1.82
CA PHE A 170 14.20 7.48 -1.41
C PHE A 170 13.31 7.20 -2.63
N ASN A 171 13.18 8.17 -3.54
CA ASN A 171 12.35 8.04 -4.74
C ASN A 171 12.99 7.18 -5.85
N THR A 172 14.31 7.03 -5.88
CA THR A 172 15.03 6.29 -6.94
C THR A 172 14.89 4.77 -6.79
N ARG A 173 14.35 4.27 -5.68
CA ARG A 173 14.58 2.89 -5.27
C ARG A 173 13.47 1.87 -5.45
N ILE A 174 12.34 2.18 -6.05
CA ILE A 174 11.29 1.16 -6.16
C ILE A 174 11.24 0.46 -7.51
N ASN A 175 12.26 -0.38 -7.73
CA ASN A 175 12.21 -1.49 -8.67
C ASN A 175 11.27 -2.56 -8.11
N PHE A 176 9.97 -2.30 -8.15
CA PHE A 176 9.00 -3.36 -7.96
C PHE A 176 9.13 -4.32 -9.13
N LYS A 177 9.80 -5.45 -8.91
CA LYS A 177 9.68 -6.59 -9.82
C LYS A 177 8.27 -7.13 -9.63
N LEU A 178 7.31 -6.57 -10.39
CA LEU A 178 6.08 -7.28 -10.65
C LEU A 178 6.46 -8.65 -11.18
N PRO A 179 5.84 -9.74 -10.69
CA PRO A 179 6.07 -11.05 -11.28
C PRO A 179 5.82 -10.93 -12.79
N PRO A 180 6.76 -11.36 -13.66
CA PRO A 180 6.55 -11.27 -15.08
C PRO A 180 5.26 -11.99 -15.43
N PRO A 181 4.45 -11.46 -16.37
CA PRO A 181 3.25 -12.14 -16.82
C PRO A 181 3.60 -13.59 -17.17
N LYS A 182 2.87 -14.53 -16.58
CA LYS A 182 3.01 -15.94 -16.94
C LYS A 182 2.54 -16.13 -18.39
N ARG A 183 2.96 -17.24 -19.01
CA ARG A 183 2.75 -17.55 -20.44
C ARG A 183 1.32 -17.33 -20.96
N LEU A 184 0.27 -17.41 -20.14
CA LEU A 184 -1.12 -17.20 -20.57
C LEU A 184 -1.46 -15.78 -21.05
N PHE A 185 -0.66 -14.77 -20.66
CA PHE A 185 -0.79 -13.39 -21.14
C PHE A 185 0.11 -13.08 -22.34
N ASP A 186 0.99 -14.01 -22.71
CA ASP A 186 1.72 -13.96 -23.99
C ASP A 186 0.74 -14.40 -25.09
N ILE A 187 0.50 -13.51 -26.06
CA ILE A 187 -0.44 -13.74 -27.16
C ILE A 187 -0.02 -14.95 -28.01
N ASP A 188 1.27 -15.11 -28.28
CA ASP A 188 1.79 -16.18 -29.12
C ASP A 188 1.66 -17.53 -28.42
N PHE A 189 1.99 -17.58 -27.13
CA PHE A 189 1.76 -18.78 -26.33
C PHE A 189 0.27 -19.10 -26.20
N SER A 190 -0.55 -18.11 -25.85
CA SER A 190 -2.01 -18.28 -25.71
C SER A 190 -2.61 -18.84 -26.99
N ASN A 191 -2.28 -18.27 -28.14
CA ASN A 191 -2.81 -18.73 -29.43
C ASN A 191 -2.29 -20.12 -29.82
N SER A 192 -1.05 -20.46 -29.43
CA SER A 192 -0.42 -21.72 -29.81
C SER A 192 -0.80 -22.91 -28.93
N TYR A 193 -1.14 -22.67 -27.66
CA TYR A 193 -1.28 -23.70 -26.63
C TYR A 193 -2.60 -23.60 -25.86
N THR A 194 -3.54 -22.77 -26.28
CA THR A 194 -4.88 -22.76 -25.71
C THR A 194 -5.95 -22.79 -26.80
N ALA A 195 -7.16 -23.21 -26.45
CA ALA A 195 -8.34 -23.04 -27.30
C ALA A 195 -9.53 -22.56 -26.50
N SER A 196 -10.23 -21.57 -27.03
CA SER A 196 -11.45 -21.03 -26.45
C SER A 196 -12.61 -22.01 -26.62
N ASN A 197 -13.28 -22.32 -25.51
CA ASN A 197 -14.65 -22.81 -25.50
C ASN A 197 -15.56 -21.60 -25.29
N TRP A 198 -16.04 -21.04 -26.40
CA TRP A 198 -16.84 -19.80 -26.38
C TRP A 198 -18.19 -19.98 -25.70
N ASP A 199 -18.82 -21.15 -25.85
CA ASP A 199 -20.12 -21.45 -25.27
C ASP A 199 -20.06 -21.51 -23.73
N ALA A 200 -18.91 -21.91 -23.19
CA ALA A 200 -18.70 -22.04 -21.75
C ALA A 200 -17.82 -20.94 -21.14
N GLY A 201 -17.32 -19.99 -21.94
CA GLY A 201 -16.58 -18.81 -21.47
C GLY A 201 -15.17 -19.08 -20.92
N TYR A 202 -14.52 -20.20 -21.26
CA TYR A 202 -13.17 -20.51 -20.78
C TYR A 202 -12.22 -20.97 -21.90
N ARG A 203 -10.90 -20.95 -21.63
CA ARG A 203 -9.87 -21.51 -22.53
C ARG A 203 -9.31 -22.81 -21.94
N ILE A 204 -9.03 -23.79 -22.79
CA ILE A 204 -8.41 -25.08 -22.41
C ILE A 204 -6.96 -25.10 -22.89
N TYR A 205 -6.03 -25.54 -22.06
CA TYR A 205 -4.64 -25.80 -22.48
C TYR A 205 -4.59 -26.99 -23.44
N LYS A 206 -3.89 -26.82 -24.56
CA LYS A 206 -3.62 -27.85 -25.56
C LYS A 206 -2.14 -28.13 -25.59
N GLU A 207 -1.74 -29.29 -25.08
CA GLU A 207 -0.38 -29.78 -25.26
C GLU A 207 -0.20 -30.16 -26.74
N LYS A 208 0.75 -29.52 -27.43
CA LYS A 208 1.11 -29.94 -28.80
C LYS A 208 1.80 -31.29 -28.70
N THR A 209 1.14 -32.35 -29.14
CA THR A 209 1.79 -33.62 -29.45
C THR A 209 2.80 -33.35 -30.57
N GLN A 210 4.09 -33.56 -30.29
CA GLN A 210 5.13 -33.52 -31.32
C GLN A 210 4.88 -34.67 -32.30
N SER A 211 4.54 -34.33 -33.53
CA SER A 211 4.47 -35.25 -34.69
C SER A 211 5.77 -35.19 -35.48
#